data_AF-E3NQD5-F1
#
_entry.id   AF-E3NQD5-F1
#
_cell.length_a   1.000
_cell.length_b   1.000
_cell.length_c   1.000
_cell.angle_alpha   90.00
_cell.angle_beta   90.00
_cell.angle_gamma   90.00
#
_symmetry.space_group_name_H-M   'P 1'
#
loop_
_entity.id
_entity.type
_entity.pdbx_description
1 polymer ?
#
loop_
_entity_poly.entity_id
_entity_poly.type
_entity_poly.pdbx_seq_one_letter_code
_entity_poly.pdbx_strand_id
1 'polypeptide(L)'
;RYSYYNQYNHEELYVKYIYKLYDLHISYGNKIEAAKTLLRHATMLNFEDEALPPWLISRVLNRHCQTNRQLKEDLMQEAGALFTKGEDWEDALIVYNQLIPVYQSILIDYHKLSELLKKIAQLYTSIDRTERAYFYYYLVAFYGQGFPAYLNGHKFVFRSEQLEMHGEFMQRIMKMYDNPEKIMKTDPCPHLVSSPGRYIQVFNIDPIATGCSFDDNPAVNPAIKKYYRHYNIQTFEYSKVEDRKETKWTSIDPSSEFMRNWLVRWRIKTADSLPTDLRFTEVVESAEPIYVSPLQNAVDR
;
A
#
# COMPACT_ATOMS: atom_id res chain seq x y z
N ARG A 1 -11.24 2.75 -10.33
CA ARG A 1 -10.46 3.34 -11.46
C ARG A 1 -10.55 2.54 -12.77
N TYR A 2 -10.34 1.21 -12.78
CA TYR A 2 -10.56 0.38 -13.99
C TYR A 2 -12.02 0.45 -14.51
N SER A 3 -12.99 0.49 -13.58
CA SER A 3 -14.43 0.61 -13.88
C SER A 3 -14.80 1.84 -14.75
N TYR A 4 -14.12 2.98 -14.61
CA TYR A 4 -14.41 4.16 -15.43
C TYR A 4 -14.01 3.97 -16.89
N TYR A 5 -12.83 3.41 -17.17
CA TYR A 5 -12.36 3.22 -18.54
C TYR A 5 -13.04 2.05 -19.25
N ASN A 6 -13.42 1.01 -18.49
CA ASN A 6 -14.17 -0.14 -19.01
C ASN A 6 -15.62 0.24 -19.36
N GLN A 7 -16.24 1.16 -18.60
CA GLN A 7 -17.60 1.63 -18.86
C GLN A 7 -17.74 2.37 -20.21
N TYR A 8 -16.65 2.88 -20.78
CA TYR A 8 -16.64 3.63 -22.04
C TYR A 8 -15.77 3.00 -23.13
N ASN A 9 -15.33 1.74 -22.96
CA ASN A 9 -14.54 1.00 -23.97
C ASN A 9 -13.24 1.71 -24.41
N HIS A 10 -12.61 2.45 -23.49
CA HIS A 10 -11.41 3.25 -23.75
C HIS A 10 -10.12 2.55 -23.27
N GLU A 11 -9.95 1.28 -23.63
CA GLU A 11 -8.76 0.49 -23.28
C GLU A 11 -7.46 1.18 -23.70
N GLU A 12 -7.44 1.80 -24.88
CA GLU A 12 -6.27 2.54 -25.39
C GLU A 12 -5.83 3.66 -24.44
N LEU A 13 -6.79 4.46 -23.92
CA LEU A 13 -6.47 5.56 -23.01
C LEU A 13 -6.01 5.02 -21.65
N TYR A 14 -6.60 3.93 -21.20
CA TYR A 14 -6.21 3.28 -19.95
C TYR A 14 -4.79 2.72 -20.02
N VAL A 15 -4.43 2.02 -21.09
CA VAL A 15 -3.08 1.47 -21.28
C VAL A 15 -2.04 2.60 -21.40
N LYS A 16 -2.34 3.70 -22.08
CA LYS A 16 -1.46 4.89 -22.08
C LYS A 16 -1.26 5.46 -20.68
N TYR A 17 -2.33 5.53 -19.90
CA TYR A 17 -2.25 6.00 -18.51
C TYR A 17 -1.37 5.08 -17.68
N ILE A 18 -1.51 3.75 -17.83
CA ILE A 18 -0.64 2.75 -17.16
C ILE A 18 0.83 3.03 -17.47
N TYR A 19 1.22 3.19 -18.74
CA TYR A 19 2.62 3.41 -19.08
C TYR A 19 3.15 4.76 -18.58
N LYS A 20 2.34 5.83 -18.64
CA LYS A 20 2.73 7.12 -18.04
C LYS A 20 2.94 7.03 -16.53
N LEU A 21 2.06 6.30 -15.84
CA LEU A 21 2.18 6.08 -14.41
C LEU A 21 3.40 5.21 -14.08
N TYR A 22 3.65 4.17 -14.87
CA TYR A 22 4.84 3.34 -14.78
C TYR A 22 6.12 4.17 -14.91
N ASP A 23 6.25 4.98 -15.96
CA ASP A 23 7.42 5.85 -16.18
C ASP A 23 7.64 6.80 -15.01
N LEU A 24 6.54 7.35 -14.46
CA LEU A 24 6.58 8.19 -13.27
C LEU A 24 7.15 7.40 -12.08
N HIS A 25 6.65 6.20 -11.80
CA HIS A 25 7.17 5.37 -10.71
C HIS A 25 8.65 5.04 -10.88
N ILE A 26 9.08 4.69 -12.09
CA ILE A 26 10.49 4.43 -12.37
C ILE A 26 11.35 5.68 -12.11
N SER A 27 10.90 6.87 -12.53
CA SER A 27 11.63 8.13 -12.30
C SER A 27 11.83 8.47 -10.82
N TYR A 28 10.90 8.06 -9.96
CA TYR A 28 10.97 8.24 -8.51
C TYR A 28 11.54 7.02 -7.76
N GLY A 29 11.98 5.97 -8.46
CA GLY A 29 12.51 4.75 -7.83
C GLY A 29 11.47 3.89 -7.11
N ASN A 30 10.18 4.13 -7.35
CA ASN A 30 9.04 3.40 -6.77
C ASN A 30 8.84 2.04 -7.47
N LYS A 31 9.75 1.10 -7.25
CA LYS A 31 9.81 -0.19 -7.98
C LYS A 31 8.57 -1.07 -7.76
N ILE A 32 8.06 -1.12 -6.53
CA ILE A 32 6.90 -1.96 -6.17
C ILE A 32 5.65 -1.43 -6.90
N GLU A 33 5.43 -0.13 -6.84
CA GLU A 33 4.29 0.51 -7.49
C GLU A 33 4.40 0.44 -9.02
N ALA A 34 5.61 0.56 -9.57
CA ALA A 34 5.87 0.35 -10.99
C ALA A 34 5.48 -1.07 -11.43
N ALA A 35 5.87 -2.10 -10.66
CA ALA A 35 5.51 -3.48 -10.93
C ALA A 35 3.99 -3.70 -10.89
N LYS A 36 3.32 -3.22 -9.83
CA LYS A 36 1.84 -3.30 -9.71
C LYS A 36 1.13 -2.54 -10.83
N THR A 37 1.70 -1.43 -11.29
CA THR A 37 1.18 -0.67 -12.44
C THR A 37 1.25 -1.49 -13.73
N LEU A 38 2.40 -2.13 -14.04
CA LEU A 38 2.50 -3.01 -15.21
C LEU A 38 1.54 -4.20 -15.15
N LEU A 39 1.37 -4.78 -13.96
CA LEU A 39 0.45 -5.91 -13.78
C LEU A 39 -1.00 -5.56 -14.15
N ARG A 40 -1.43 -4.28 -14.03
CA ARG A 40 -2.75 -3.85 -14.50
C ARG A 40 -2.92 -4.04 -16.01
N HIS A 41 -1.88 -3.83 -16.80
CA HIS A 41 -1.93 -4.13 -18.23
C HIS A 41 -1.85 -5.65 -18.46
N ALA A 42 -0.98 -6.35 -17.73
CA ALA A 42 -0.87 -7.81 -17.85
C ALA A 42 -2.20 -8.53 -17.55
N THR A 43 -3.02 -8.02 -16.63
CA THR A 43 -4.36 -8.57 -16.33
C THR A 43 -5.37 -8.41 -17.46
N MET A 44 -5.14 -7.48 -18.41
CA MET A 44 -5.99 -7.31 -19.59
C MET A 44 -5.65 -8.28 -20.72
N LEU A 45 -4.52 -8.99 -20.61
CA LEU A 45 -4.01 -9.91 -21.64
C LEU A 45 -4.29 -11.36 -21.24
N ASN A 46 -4.29 -12.26 -22.23
CA ASN A 46 -4.36 -13.71 -22.03
C ASN A 46 -3.01 -14.39 -22.37
N PHE A 47 -2.89 -15.69 -22.10
CA PHE A 47 -1.71 -16.49 -22.45
C PHE A 47 -1.87 -17.20 -23.80
N GLU A 48 -2.71 -16.68 -24.69
CA GLU A 48 -2.94 -17.21 -26.02
C GLU A 48 -2.15 -16.43 -27.09
N ASP A 49 -1.89 -17.06 -28.23
CA ASP A 49 -1.13 -16.48 -29.33
C ASP A 49 -1.97 -15.58 -30.26
N GLU A 50 -2.98 -14.93 -29.70
CA GLU A 50 -3.80 -13.95 -30.40
C GLU A 50 -3.00 -12.69 -30.71
N ALA A 51 -3.20 -12.13 -31.91
CA ALA A 51 -2.54 -10.91 -32.35
C ALA A 51 -2.94 -9.71 -31.46
N LEU A 52 -1.97 -8.85 -31.17
CA LEU A 52 -2.23 -7.64 -30.39
C LEU A 52 -3.09 -6.63 -31.18
N PRO A 53 -3.89 -5.81 -30.50
CA PRO A 53 -4.68 -4.76 -31.14
C PRO A 53 -3.79 -3.78 -31.95
N PRO A 54 -4.23 -3.32 -33.15
CA PRO A 54 -3.43 -2.41 -34.00
C PRO A 54 -3.02 -1.10 -33.33
N TRP A 55 -3.85 -0.58 -32.41
CA TRP A 55 -3.56 0.66 -31.67
C TRP A 55 -2.37 0.50 -30.70
N LEU A 56 -2.11 -0.72 -30.24
CA LEU A 56 -1.04 -1.05 -29.31
C LEU A 56 0.30 -1.14 -30.07
N ILE A 57 0.26 -1.70 -31.29
CA ILE A 57 1.40 -1.80 -32.22
C ILE A 57 1.78 -0.44 -32.80
N SER A 58 0.81 0.31 -33.35
CA SER A 58 1.06 1.60 -34.02
C SER A 58 1.71 2.66 -33.11
N ARG A 59 1.55 2.52 -31.80
CA ARG A 59 2.15 3.42 -30.79
C ARG A 59 3.39 2.85 -30.12
N VAL A 60 3.88 1.69 -30.56
CA VAL A 60 5.06 1.01 -29.99
C VAL A 60 4.89 0.69 -28.50
N LEU A 61 3.63 0.57 -28.03
CA LEU A 61 3.32 0.14 -26.67
C LEU A 61 3.35 -1.38 -26.53
N ASN A 62 3.53 -2.10 -27.65
CA ASN A 62 3.64 -3.55 -27.72
C ASN A 62 5.00 -4.07 -27.26
N ARG A 63 5.96 -3.20 -26.97
CA ARG A 63 7.31 -3.60 -26.54
C ARG A 63 7.97 -4.61 -27.49
N HIS A 64 7.70 -4.45 -28.79
CA HIS A 64 8.12 -5.37 -29.85
C HIS A 64 7.54 -6.79 -29.79
N CYS A 65 6.57 -7.06 -28.91
CA CYS A 65 5.79 -8.30 -28.89
C CYS A 65 4.73 -8.31 -30.00
N GLN A 66 4.36 -9.51 -30.47
CA GLN A 66 3.38 -9.70 -31.53
C GLN A 66 2.05 -10.27 -31.02
N THR A 67 2.09 -11.08 -29.96
CA THR A 67 0.91 -11.77 -29.41
C THR A 67 0.61 -11.35 -27.96
N ASN A 68 -0.65 -11.56 -27.54
CA ASN A 68 -1.09 -11.35 -26.15
C ASN A 68 -0.19 -12.09 -25.16
N ARG A 69 0.07 -13.38 -25.40
CA ARG A 69 0.96 -14.20 -24.59
C ARG A 69 2.36 -13.60 -24.46
N GLN A 70 2.98 -13.20 -25.57
CA GLN A 70 4.34 -12.63 -25.56
C GLN A 70 4.39 -11.34 -24.74
N LEU A 71 3.43 -10.44 -24.94
CA LEU A 71 3.39 -9.17 -24.19
C LEU A 71 3.09 -9.41 -22.71
N LYS A 72 2.18 -10.33 -22.38
CA LYS A 72 1.87 -10.69 -20.99
C LYS A 72 3.09 -11.29 -20.29
N GLU A 73 3.80 -12.20 -20.96
CA GLU A 73 5.04 -12.79 -20.46
C GLU A 73 6.09 -11.71 -20.18
N ASP A 74 6.33 -10.79 -21.12
CA ASP A 74 7.30 -9.69 -20.97
C ASP A 74 6.97 -8.80 -19.77
N LEU A 75 5.71 -8.35 -19.67
CA LEU A 75 5.23 -7.50 -18.58
C LEU A 75 5.38 -8.20 -17.22
N MET A 76 5.06 -9.49 -17.14
CA MET A 76 5.18 -10.26 -15.90
C MET A 76 6.64 -10.53 -15.51
N GLN A 77 7.54 -10.79 -16.47
CA GLN A 77 8.97 -10.91 -16.21
C GLN A 77 9.56 -9.60 -15.67
N GLU A 78 9.18 -8.46 -16.27
CA GLU A 78 9.62 -7.14 -15.80
C GLU A 78 9.05 -6.80 -14.41
N ALA A 79 7.75 -7.02 -14.19
CA ALA A 79 7.12 -6.82 -12.89
C ALA A 79 7.79 -7.67 -11.80
N GLY A 80 8.04 -8.96 -12.06
CA GLY A 80 8.75 -9.84 -11.14
C GLY A 80 10.16 -9.34 -10.81
N ALA A 81 10.90 -8.84 -11.80
CA ALA A 81 12.22 -8.27 -11.60
C ALA A 81 12.19 -6.96 -10.79
N LEU A 82 11.18 -6.11 -11.01
CA LEU A 82 10.97 -4.88 -10.24
C LEU A 82 10.62 -5.17 -8.78
N PHE A 83 9.71 -6.12 -8.52
CA PHE A 83 9.41 -6.57 -7.16
C PHE A 83 10.65 -7.11 -6.45
N THR A 84 11.47 -7.91 -7.16
CA THR A 84 12.71 -8.45 -6.61
C THR A 84 13.67 -7.33 -6.19
N LYS A 85 13.84 -6.31 -7.06
CA LYS A 85 14.67 -5.12 -6.77
C LYS A 85 14.06 -4.18 -5.72
N GLY A 86 12.76 -4.29 -5.46
CA GLY A 86 12.02 -3.54 -4.44
C GLY A 86 11.89 -4.30 -3.12
N GLU A 87 12.51 -5.47 -2.98
CA GLU A 87 12.47 -6.34 -1.79
C GLU A 87 11.07 -6.88 -1.46
N ASP A 88 10.20 -6.93 -2.47
CA ASP A 88 8.84 -7.44 -2.38
C ASP A 88 8.76 -8.85 -2.98
N TRP A 89 9.47 -9.77 -2.34
CA TRP A 89 9.77 -11.09 -2.90
C TRP A 89 8.55 -11.99 -2.99
N GLU A 90 7.57 -11.83 -2.11
CA GLU A 90 6.34 -12.61 -2.11
C GLU A 90 5.44 -12.25 -3.30
N ASP A 91 5.29 -10.97 -3.65
CA ASP A 91 4.60 -10.56 -4.89
C ASP A 91 5.39 -11.01 -6.13
N ALA A 92 6.73 -10.98 -6.10
CA ALA A 92 7.55 -11.55 -7.16
C ALA A 92 7.29 -13.06 -7.34
N LEU A 93 7.18 -13.82 -6.25
CA LEU A 93 6.84 -15.25 -6.27
C LEU A 93 5.46 -15.48 -6.87
N ILE A 94 4.45 -14.69 -6.50
CA ILE A 94 3.10 -14.79 -7.07
C ILE A 94 3.13 -14.61 -8.59
N VAL A 95 3.89 -13.64 -9.09
CA VAL A 95 4.02 -13.38 -10.54
C VAL A 95 4.78 -14.52 -11.23
N TYR A 96 5.93 -14.92 -10.71
CA TYR A 96 6.73 -15.96 -11.35
C TYR A 96 6.05 -17.33 -11.32
N ASN A 97 5.32 -17.69 -10.26
CA ASN A 97 4.58 -18.95 -10.19
C ASN A 97 3.50 -19.05 -11.27
N GLN A 98 2.91 -17.95 -11.71
CA GLN A 98 1.96 -17.94 -12.83
C GLN A 98 2.61 -18.25 -14.19
N LEU A 99 3.93 -18.00 -14.33
CA LEU A 99 4.67 -18.29 -15.57
C LEU A 99 5.14 -19.75 -15.66
N ILE A 100 5.18 -20.49 -14.55
CA ILE A 100 5.55 -21.92 -14.53
C ILE A 100 4.70 -22.75 -15.52
N PRO A 101 3.36 -22.77 -15.44
CA PRO A 101 2.55 -23.57 -16.37
C PRO A 101 2.68 -23.09 -17.83
N VAL A 102 2.98 -21.81 -18.05
CA VAL A 102 3.24 -21.27 -19.39
C VAL A 102 4.49 -21.91 -19.99
N TYR A 103 5.59 -21.96 -19.25
CA TYR A 103 6.82 -22.59 -19.75
C TYR A 103 6.76 -24.12 -19.76
N GLN A 104 6.02 -24.73 -18.85
CA GLN A 104 5.93 -26.18 -18.73
C GLN A 104 4.98 -26.81 -19.75
N SER A 105 3.82 -26.19 -19.99
CA SER A 105 2.70 -26.83 -20.70
C SER A 105 2.26 -26.10 -21.96
N ILE A 106 2.44 -24.78 -22.04
CA ILE A 106 2.04 -23.98 -23.22
C ILE A 106 3.20 -23.88 -24.22
N LEU A 107 4.35 -23.40 -23.76
CA LEU A 107 5.53 -23.19 -24.61
C LEU A 107 6.47 -24.39 -24.65
N ILE A 108 6.44 -25.23 -23.61
CA ILE A 108 7.36 -26.36 -23.44
C ILE A 108 8.83 -25.87 -23.58
N ASP A 109 9.13 -24.72 -22.96
CA ASP A 109 10.46 -24.11 -22.94
C ASP A 109 11.12 -24.40 -21.59
N TYR A 110 11.78 -25.56 -21.51
CA TYR A 110 12.42 -26.00 -20.28
C TYR A 110 13.66 -25.18 -19.90
N HIS A 111 14.26 -24.47 -20.85
CA HIS A 111 15.35 -23.55 -20.54
C HIS A 111 14.81 -22.34 -19.76
N LYS A 112 13.76 -21.67 -20.26
CA LYS A 112 13.09 -20.59 -19.53
C LYS A 112 12.52 -21.06 -18.19
N LEU A 113 11.94 -22.27 -18.14
CA LEU A 113 11.46 -22.86 -16.90
C LEU A 113 12.60 -23.04 -15.88
N SER A 114 13.75 -23.56 -16.30
CA SER A 114 14.91 -23.74 -15.42
C SER A 114 15.38 -22.40 -14.83
N GLU A 115 15.51 -21.37 -15.65
CA GLU A 115 15.89 -20.02 -15.21
C GLU A 115 14.85 -19.41 -14.25
N LEU A 116 13.56 -19.59 -14.53
CA LEU A 116 12.48 -19.14 -13.66
C LEU A 116 12.53 -19.82 -12.28
N LEU A 117 12.75 -21.14 -12.24
CA LEU A 117 12.85 -21.89 -10.99
C LEU A 117 14.08 -21.47 -10.16
N LYS A 118 15.21 -21.15 -10.82
CA LYS A 118 16.38 -20.57 -10.14
C LYS A 118 16.05 -19.22 -9.49
N LYS A 119 15.33 -18.33 -10.19
CA LYS A 119 14.86 -17.05 -9.63
C LYS A 119 13.96 -17.28 -8.41
N ILE A 120 13.00 -18.21 -8.51
CA ILE A 120 12.09 -18.57 -7.40
C ILE A 120 12.88 -19.08 -6.18
N ALA A 121 13.86 -19.96 -6.39
CA ALA A 121 14.72 -20.47 -5.32
C ALA A 121 15.53 -19.36 -4.63
N GLN A 122 16.05 -18.40 -5.42
CA GLN A 122 16.74 -17.22 -4.88
C GLN A 122 15.79 -16.35 -4.04
N LEU A 123 14.54 -16.13 -4.49
CA LEU A 123 13.55 -15.37 -3.73
C LEU A 123 13.24 -16.00 -2.37
N TYR A 124 13.03 -17.33 -2.32
CA TYR A 124 12.84 -18.02 -1.04
C TYR A 124 14.06 -17.88 -0.13
N THR A 125 15.27 -17.93 -0.69
CA THR A 125 16.50 -17.70 0.07
C THR A 125 16.57 -16.29 0.63
N SER A 126 16.18 -15.27 -0.15
CA SER A 126 16.12 -13.87 0.30
C SER A 126 15.09 -13.68 1.42
N ILE A 127 13.88 -14.23 1.26
CA ILE A 127 12.81 -14.17 2.28
C ILE A 127 13.29 -14.76 3.61
N ASP A 128 14.01 -15.87 3.55
CA ASP A 128 14.48 -16.56 4.75
C ASP A 128 15.68 -15.87 5.42
N ARG A 129 16.61 -15.31 4.63
CA ARG A 129 17.92 -14.88 5.15
C ARG A 129 18.13 -13.38 5.26
N THR A 130 17.29 -12.56 4.63
CA THR A 130 17.51 -11.12 4.54
C THR A 130 16.48 -10.36 5.39
N GLU A 131 16.97 -9.51 6.29
CA GLU A 131 16.10 -8.59 7.03
C GLU A 131 15.71 -7.40 6.15
N ARG A 132 14.41 -7.13 6.08
CA ARG A 132 13.82 -6.02 5.33
C ARG A 132 13.51 -4.85 6.26
N ALA A 133 13.70 -3.63 5.76
CA ALA A 133 13.23 -2.43 6.43
C ALA A 133 11.69 -2.32 6.36
N TYR A 134 11.08 -1.78 7.39
CA TYR A 134 9.63 -1.53 7.43
C TYR A 134 9.33 -0.14 6.90
N PHE A 135 8.14 -0.02 6.35
CA PHE A 135 7.57 1.25 5.96
C PHE A 135 6.66 1.74 7.08
N TYR A 136 6.69 3.03 7.34
CA TYR A 136 5.73 3.68 8.20
C TYR A 136 4.46 3.99 7.42
N TYR A 137 3.35 4.11 8.14
CA TYR A 137 2.08 4.52 7.57
C TYR A 137 1.64 5.84 8.21
N TYR A 138 1.13 6.75 7.38
CA TYR A 138 0.67 8.05 7.80
C TYR A 138 -0.76 8.28 7.34
N LEU A 139 -1.61 8.71 8.25
CA LEU A 139 -2.92 9.23 7.88
C LEU A 139 -2.75 10.69 7.46
N VAL A 140 -3.26 11.02 6.28
CA VAL A 140 -3.31 12.39 5.75
C VAL A 140 -4.77 12.74 5.48
N ALA A 141 -5.29 13.75 6.18
CA ALA A 141 -6.63 14.27 5.96
C ALA A 141 -6.56 15.69 5.40
N PHE A 142 -7.36 15.95 4.37
CA PHE A 142 -7.40 17.23 3.66
C PHE A 142 -8.70 17.95 3.98
N TYR A 143 -8.62 19.23 4.33
CA TYR A 143 -9.79 20.05 4.65
C TYR A 143 -9.67 21.45 4.05
N GLY A 144 -10.81 22.07 3.75
CA GLY A 144 -10.94 23.45 3.31
C GLY A 144 -11.25 23.59 1.82
N GLN A 145 -11.98 24.65 1.49
CA GLN A 145 -12.47 24.94 0.13
C GLN A 145 -11.37 25.28 -0.88
N GLY A 146 -10.11 25.45 -0.42
CA GLY A 146 -8.95 25.60 -1.29
C GLY A 146 -8.44 24.28 -1.87
N PHE A 147 -8.91 23.13 -1.39
CA PHE A 147 -8.63 21.84 -2.01
C PHE A 147 -9.74 21.43 -3.01
N PRO A 148 -9.39 20.72 -4.09
CA PRO A 148 -10.38 20.09 -4.97
C PRO A 148 -11.33 19.16 -4.22
N ALA A 149 -12.53 18.96 -4.76
CA ALA A 149 -13.58 18.14 -4.14
C ALA A 149 -13.15 16.70 -3.84
N TYR A 150 -12.25 16.11 -4.65
CA TYR A 150 -11.73 14.75 -4.42
C TYR A 150 -10.70 14.67 -3.28
N LEU A 151 -10.30 15.79 -2.70
CA LEU A 151 -9.44 15.85 -1.51
C LEU A 151 -10.19 16.44 -0.31
N ASN A 152 -10.94 17.53 -0.47
CA ASN A 152 -11.57 18.22 0.65
C ASN A 152 -12.57 17.32 1.41
N GLY A 153 -12.29 17.04 2.69
CA GLY A 153 -13.07 16.15 3.54
C GLY A 153 -12.65 14.68 3.48
N HIS A 154 -11.71 14.31 2.59
CA HIS A 154 -11.22 12.96 2.42
C HIS A 154 -9.95 12.69 3.25
N LYS A 155 -9.77 11.42 3.61
CA LYS A 155 -8.63 10.92 4.37
C LYS A 155 -7.97 9.80 3.60
N PHE A 156 -6.65 9.75 3.64
CA PHE A 156 -5.85 8.76 2.93
C PHE A 156 -4.80 8.19 3.87
N VAL A 157 -4.47 6.91 3.69
CA VAL A 157 -3.29 6.30 4.29
C VAL A 157 -2.18 6.30 3.26
N PHE A 158 -1.03 6.87 3.63
CA PHE A 158 0.19 6.88 2.83
C PHE A 158 1.19 5.88 3.40
N ARG A 159 1.83 5.10 2.53
CA ARG A 159 3.01 4.28 2.84
C ARG A 159 4.27 5.14 2.65
N SER A 160 5.11 5.21 3.67
CA SER A 160 6.36 5.99 3.67
C SER A 160 7.36 5.48 2.63
N GLU A 161 8.41 6.26 2.36
CA GLU A 161 9.64 5.73 1.75
C GLU A 161 10.40 4.86 2.74
N GLN A 162 11.37 4.09 2.24
CA GLN A 162 12.20 3.24 3.09
C GLN A 162 12.94 4.14 4.08
N LEU A 163 12.75 3.90 5.38
CA LEU A 163 13.32 4.68 6.49
C LEU A 163 12.86 6.14 6.59
N GLU A 164 11.86 6.56 5.81
CA GLU A 164 11.34 7.93 5.89
C GLU A 164 10.54 8.13 7.18
N MET A 165 11.05 9.01 8.05
CA MET A 165 10.41 9.32 9.32
C MET A 165 9.35 10.41 9.17
N HIS A 166 8.53 10.59 10.21
CA HIS A 166 7.39 11.51 10.21
C HIS A 166 7.78 12.95 9.81
N GLY A 167 8.95 13.43 10.28
CA GLY A 167 9.42 14.78 9.95
C GLY A 167 9.71 14.98 8.46
N GLU A 168 10.36 14.01 7.82
CA GLU A 168 10.70 14.04 6.39
C GLU A 168 9.44 13.89 5.54
N PHE A 169 8.58 12.94 5.89
CA PHE A 169 7.27 12.76 5.25
C PHE A 169 6.44 14.05 5.31
N MET A 170 6.36 14.67 6.49
CA MET A 170 5.61 15.91 6.68
C MET A 170 6.17 17.04 5.83
N GLN A 171 7.49 17.21 5.75
CA GLN A 171 8.08 18.23 4.87
C GLN A 171 7.76 17.98 3.39
N ARG A 172 7.86 16.72 2.95
CA ARG A 172 7.57 16.32 1.56
C ARG A 172 6.11 16.55 1.19
N ILE A 173 5.17 16.09 2.02
CA ILE A 173 3.73 16.22 1.75
C ILE A 173 3.31 17.69 1.79
N MET A 174 3.83 18.50 2.72
CA MET A 174 3.50 19.92 2.79
C MET A 174 4.00 20.66 1.55
N LYS A 175 5.23 20.38 1.10
CA LYS A 175 5.77 20.95 -0.14
C LYS A 175 4.96 20.54 -1.37
N MET A 176 4.46 19.30 -1.43
CA MET A 176 3.67 18.78 -2.54
C MET A 176 2.34 19.52 -2.75
N TYR A 177 1.77 20.07 -1.68
CA TYR A 177 0.49 20.79 -1.71
C TYR A 177 0.64 22.30 -1.45
N ASP A 178 1.80 22.87 -1.76
CA ASP A 178 2.14 24.30 -1.60
C ASP A 178 1.94 24.84 -0.17
N ASN A 179 2.43 24.09 0.82
CA ASN A 179 2.48 24.44 2.25
C ASN A 179 1.12 24.92 2.83
N PRO A 180 0.12 24.04 2.91
CA PRO A 180 -1.15 24.34 3.57
C PRO A 180 -0.97 24.54 5.09
N GLU A 181 -2.03 24.96 5.79
CA GLU A 181 -1.97 25.09 7.25
C GLU A 181 -1.98 23.70 7.91
N LYS A 182 -1.04 23.46 8.83
CA LYS A 182 -0.90 22.16 9.50
C LYS A 182 -1.83 22.05 10.71
N ILE A 183 -2.54 20.92 10.81
CA ILE A 183 -3.34 20.55 11.97
C ILE A 183 -2.51 19.61 12.85
N MET A 184 -2.19 20.05 14.07
CA MET A 184 -1.35 19.28 15.01
C MET A 184 -2.15 18.29 15.86
N LYS A 185 -3.48 18.40 15.89
CA LYS A 185 -4.37 17.51 16.65
C LYS A 185 -4.64 16.24 15.83
N THR A 186 -4.93 15.12 16.49
CA THR A 186 -5.36 13.87 15.85
C THR A 186 -6.89 13.73 15.76
N ASP A 187 -7.63 14.62 16.43
CA ASP A 187 -9.10 14.60 16.39
C ASP A 187 -9.62 14.93 14.99
N PRO A 188 -10.70 14.27 14.51
CA PRO A 188 -11.34 14.62 13.25
C PRO A 188 -11.79 16.08 13.23
N CYS A 189 -11.52 16.79 12.12
CA CYS A 189 -11.85 18.21 11.98
C CYS A 189 -12.89 18.48 10.86
N PRO A 190 -14.08 17.84 10.87
CA PRO A 190 -15.05 17.97 9.79
C PRO A 190 -15.58 19.40 9.61
N HIS A 191 -15.56 20.22 10.66
CA HIS A 191 -15.93 21.64 10.59
C HIS A 191 -15.05 22.44 9.62
N LEU A 192 -13.81 22.00 9.36
CA LEU A 192 -12.89 22.68 8.44
C LEU A 192 -13.20 22.42 6.97
N VAL A 193 -14.07 21.46 6.63
CA VAL A 193 -14.46 21.20 5.23
C VAL A 193 -15.05 22.45 4.57
N SER A 194 -15.85 23.20 5.33
CA SER A 194 -16.48 24.44 4.87
C SER A 194 -15.61 25.69 5.06
N SER A 195 -14.43 25.57 5.69
CA SER A 195 -13.55 26.70 5.94
C SER A 195 -12.88 27.19 4.65
N PRO A 196 -12.66 28.51 4.50
CA PRO A 196 -11.81 29.03 3.43
C PRO A 196 -10.35 28.61 3.68
N GLY A 197 -9.60 28.30 2.63
CA GLY A 197 -8.18 27.93 2.72
C GLY A 197 -7.90 26.43 2.55
N ARG A 198 -6.68 26.01 2.90
CA ARG A 198 -6.18 24.64 2.77
C ARG A 198 -5.55 24.19 4.09
N TYR A 199 -6.06 23.12 4.65
CA TYR A 199 -5.60 22.54 5.91
C TYR A 199 -5.27 21.07 5.74
N ILE A 200 -4.12 20.63 6.26
CA ILE A 200 -3.69 19.23 6.23
C ILE A 200 -3.42 18.75 7.65
N GLN A 201 -3.97 17.59 7.98
CA GLN A 201 -3.72 16.84 9.21
C GLN A 201 -2.88 15.61 8.87
N VAL A 202 -1.76 15.43 9.55
CA VAL A 202 -0.83 14.30 9.33
C VAL A 202 -0.41 13.72 10.67
N PHE A 203 -0.50 12.40 10.81
CA PHE A 203 0.04 11.67 11.97
C PHE A 203 0.33 10.20 11.63
N ASN A 204 1.17 9.56 12.45
CA ASN A 204 1.50 8.15 12.29
C ASN A 204 0.30 7.26 12.64
N ILE A 205 0.19 6.14 11.93
CA ILE A 205 -0.76 5.08 12.24
C ILE A 205 -0.02 3.74 12.20
N ASP A 206 -0.50 2.80 12.99
CA ASP A 206 0.10 1.47 13.11
C ASP A 206 -0.70 0.46 12.28
N PRO A 207 -0.04 -0.38 11.48
CA PRO A 207 -0.71 -1.41 10.69
C PRO A 207 -1.28 -2.49 11.61
N ILE A 208 -2.50 -2.94 11.31
CA ILE A 208 -3.08 -4.14 11.94
C ILE A 208 -2.92 -5.29 10.97
N ALA A 209 -2.07 -6.24 11.35
CA ALA A 209 -1.80 -7.46 10.59
C ALA A 209 -3.08 -8.22 10.25
N THR A 210 -3.16 -8.72 9.02
CA THR A 210 -4.16 -9.74 8.69
C THR A 210 -3.71 -11.05 9.33
N GLY A 211 -4.58 -11.65 10.17
CA GLY A 211 -4.23 -12.88 10.89
C GLY A 211 -3.74 -13.99 9.96
N CYS A 212 -2.64 -14.63 10.34
CA CYS A 212 -2.04 -15.75 9.60
C CYS A 212 -2.05 -17.01 10.46
N SER A 213 -2.37 -18.16 9.86
CA SER A 213 -2.50 -19.45 10.57
C SER A 213 -1.23 -19.93 11.27
N PHE A 214 -0.08 -19.39 10.88
CA PHE A 214 1.24 -19.75 11.38
C PHE A 214 1.86 -18.71 12.31
N ASP A 215 1.13 -17.66 12.72
CA ASP A 215 1.71 -16.59 13.54
C ASP A 215 2.18 -17.11 14.91
N ASP A 216 1.48 -18.07 15.48
CA ASP A 216 1.84 -18.74 16.75
C ASP A 216 2.85 -19.88 16.59
N ASN A 217 3.20 -20.28 15.36
CA ASN A 217 4.09 -21.41 15.13
C ASN A 217 5.55 -21.03 15.39
N PRO A 218 6.23 -21.56 16.44
CA PRO A 218 7.58 -21.15 16.78
C PRO A 218 8.64 -21.59 15.76
N ALA A 219 8.34 -22.55 14.89
CA ALA A 219 9.26 -23.04 13.87
C ALA A 219 9.34 -22.13 12.64
N VAL A 220 8.40 -21.20 12.47
CA VAL A 220 8.40 -20.28 11.33
C VAL A 220 9.39 -19.15 11.59
N ASN A 221 10.26 -18.90 10.61
CA ASN A 221 11.24 -17.84 10.67
C ASN A 221 10.57 -16.49 11.03
N PRO A 222 11.05 -15.78 12.07
CA PRO A 222 10.50 -14.48 12.46
C PRO A 222 10.41 -13.46 11.32
N ALA A 223 11.36 -13.49 10.37
CA ALA A 223 11.35 -12.60 9.21
C ALA A 223 10.11 -12.81 8.33
N ILE A 224 9.67 -14.06 8.16
CA ILE A 224 8.45 -14.41 7.42
C ILE A 224 7.23 -13.85 8.15
N LYS A 225 7.08 -14.11 9.46
CA LYS A 225 5.97 -13.58 10.26
C LYS A 225 5.90 -12.05 10.19
N LYS A 226 7.06 -11.40 10.28
CA LYS A 226 7.19 -9.95 10.27
C LYS A 226 6.71 -9.35 8.95
N TYR A 227 6.92 -10.01 7.81
CA TYR A 227 6.35 -9.59 6.53
C TYR A 227 4.82 -9.59 6.55
N TYR A 228 4.20 -10.72 6.93
CA TYR A 228 2.74 -10.84 6.96
C TYR A 228 2.07 -9.88 7.95
N ARG A 229 2.81 -9.38 8.94
CA ARG A 229 2.34 -8.35 9.89
C ARG A 229 2.32 -6.93 9.32
N HIS A 230 3.12 -6.64 8.30
CA HIS A 230 3.33 -5.27 7.80
C HIS A 230 3.05 -5.08 6.31
N TYR A 231 2.75 -6.16 5.60
CA TYR A 231 2.51 -6.19 4.17
C TYR A 231 1.10 -6.65 3.84
N ASN A 232 0.53 -6.15 2.74
CA ASN A 232 -0.86 -6.36 2.34
C ASN A 232 -1.84 -5.94 3.43
N ILE A 233 -1.61 -4.74 3.99
CA ILE A 233 -2.35 -4.20 5.12
C ILE A 233 -3.49 -3.30 4.63
N GLN A 234 -4.69 -3.59 5.11
CA GLN A 234 -5.89 -2.78 4.83
C GLN A 234 -6.38 -2.01 6.05
N THR A 235 -6.09 -2.50 7.25
CA THR A 235 -6.60 -1.97 8.51
C THR A 235 -5.47 -1.35 9.31
N PHE A 236 -5.72 -0.19 9.89
CA PHE A 236 -4.74 0.55 10.68
C PHE A 236 -5.38 1.04 11.98
N GLU A 237 -4.57 1.26 13.00
CA GLU A 237 -4.98 1.91 14.23
C GLU A 237 -4.13 3.12 14.59
N TYR A 238 -4.74 4.02 15.33
CA TYR A 238 -4.03 5.12 15.97
C TYR A 238 -4.68 5.42 17.30
N SER A 239 -3.89 5.96 18.22
CA SER A 239 -4.37 6.22 19.58
C SER A 239 -3.99 7.63 20.04
N LYS A 240 -4.81 8.18 20.93
CA LYS A 240 -4.58 9.46 21.60
C LYS A 240 -4.77 9.27 23.09
N VAL A 241 -3.94 9.95 23.90
CA VAL A 241 -4.17 10.04 25.33
C VAL A 241 -5.21 11.12 25.62
N GLU A 242 -6.25 10.75 26.36
CA GLU A 242 -7.31 11.65 26.83
C GLU A 242 -7.31 11.65 28.37
N ASP A 243 -7.18 12.83 28.96
CA ASP A 243 -7.36 13.01 30.40
C ASP A 243 -8.86 12.95 30.72
N ARG A 244 -9.24 12.00 31.57
CA ARG A 244 -10.61 11.83 32.05
C ARG A 244 -10.67 11.99 33.56
N LYS A 245 -11.54 12.89 33.99
CA LYS A 245 -11.92 13.09 35.40
C LYS A 245 -13.23 12.37 35.69
N GLU A 246 -13.49 12.08 36.96
CA GLU A 246 -14.75 11.45 37.43
C GLU A 246 -14.99 10.00 36.95
N THR A 247 -13.91 9.28 36.66
CA THR A 247 -13.98 7.82 36.42
C THR A 247 -13.79 7.04 37.72
N LYS A 248 -14.23 5.77 37.74
CA LYS A 248 -14.00 4.85 38.87
C LYS A 248 -12.53 4.76 39.31
N TRP A 249 -11.58 5.01 38.40
CA TRP A 249 -10.15 4.98 38.66
C TRP A 249 -9.66 6.28 39.29
N THR A 250 -10.12 7.43 38.80
CA THR A 250 -9.77 8.74 39.37
C THR A 250 -10.36 8.98 40.76
N SER A 251 -11.39 8.21 41.15
CA SER A 251 -11.94 8.21 42.51
C SER A 251 -11.07 7.45 43.51
N ILE A 252 -10.15 6.59 43.05
CA ILE A 252 -9.25 5.79 43.91
C ILE A 252 -8.04 6.63 44.32
N ASP A 253 -7.42 7.32 43.37
CA ASP A 253 -6.37 8.29 43.62
C ASP A 253 -6.56 9.53 42.73
N PRO A 254 -7.18 10.59 43.26
CA PRO A 254 -7.41 11.84 42.53
C PRO A 254 -6.13 12.58 42.17
N SER A 255 -4.97 12.22 42.76
CA SER A 255 -3.67 12.84 42.47
C SER A 255 -2.93 12.14 41.32
N SER A 256 -3.22 10.86 41.07
CA SER A 256 -2.55 10.04 40.07
C SER A 256 -2.81 10.50 38.64
N GLU A 257 -1.77 10.99 37.97
CA GLU A 257 -1.79 11.26 36.52
C GLU A 257 -2.00 9.98 35.71
N PHE A 258 -1.50 8.85 36.18
CA PHE A 258 -1.66 7.57 35.51
C PHE A 258 -3.14 7.14 35.46
N MET A 259 -3.88 7.28 36.55
CA MET A 259 -5.31 6.89 36.60
C MET A 259 -6.23 7.81 35.80
N ARG A 260 -5.75 9.01 35.44
CA ARG A 260 -6.44 9.98 34.58
C ARG A 260 -6.24 9.72 33.08
N ASN A 261 -5.16 9.05 32.70
CA ASN A 261 -4.75 8.88 31.32
C ASN A 261 -5.43 7.69 30.65
N TRP A 262 -6.54 7.94 29.96
CA TRP A 262 -7.18 6.96 29.10
C TRP A 262 -6.58 6.99 27.71
N LEU A 263 -6.49 5.83 27.08
CA LEU A 263 -6.09 5.75 25.69
C LEU A 263 -7.34 5.57 24.83
N VAL A 264 -7.60 6.53 23.94
CA VAL A 264 -8.67 6.43 22.95
C VAL A 264 -8.06 5.92 21.66
N ARG A 265 -8.52 4.77 21.19
CA ARG A 265 -8.02 4.11 19.99
C ARG A 265 -9.07 4.12 18.90
N TRP A 266 -8.65 4.45 17.69
CA TRP A 266 -9.48 4.35 16.49
C TRP A 266 -8.90 3.30 15.56
N ARG A 267 -9.80 2.62 14.85
CA ARG A 267 -9.44 1.71 13.76
C ARG A 267 -10.03 2.24 12.47
N ILE A 268 -9.22 2.23 11.43
CA ILE A 268 -9.62 2.66 10.10
C ILE A 268 -9.33 1.55 9.10
N LYS A 269 -10.15 1.50 8.05
CA LYS A 269 -9.97 0.58 6.94
C LYS A 269 -9.88 1.37 5.63
N THR A 270 -8.96 0.93 4.79
CA THR A 270 -8.68 1.55 3.50
C THR A 270 -9.37 0.82 2.35
N ALA A 271 -9.57 1.51 1.23
CA ALA A 271 -10.22 0.95 0.04
C ALA A 271 -9.47 -0.28 -0.49
N ASP A 272 -8.14 -0.21 -0.50
CA ASP A 272 -7.24 -1.22 -1.04
C ASP A 272 -6.14 -1.53 -0.02
N SER A 273 -5.67 -2.77 0.03
CA SER A 273 -4.51 -3.13 0.86
C SER A 273 -3.22 -2.52 0.31
N LEU A 274 -2.41 -1.92 1.18
CA LEU A 274 -1.11 -1.40 0.78
C LEU A 274 -0.03 -2.51 0.83
N PRO A 275 0.93 -2.50 -0.13
CA PRO A 275 1.05 -1.55 -1.24
C PRO A 275 0.15 -1.84 -2.45
N THR A 276 -0.21 -0.75 -3.16
CA THR A 276 -0.96 -0.78 -4.43
C THR A 276 -0.10 -0.23 -5.58
N ASP A 277 -0.68 0.01 -6.76
CA ASP A 277 -0.03 0.82 -7.81
C ASP A 277 0.17 2.28 -7.40
N LEU A 278 -0.44 2.73 -6.30
CA LEU A 278 -0.14 3.99 -5.65
C LEU A 278 0.39 3.75 -4.23
N ARG A 279 1.09 4.78 -3.74
CA ARG A 279 1.66 4.79 -2.38
C ARG A 279 0.67 5.27 -1.32
N PHE A 280 -0.59 5.46 -1.71
CA PHE A 280 -1.66 5.84 -0.82
C PHE A 280 -2.99 5.24 -1.26
N THR A 281 -3.90 5.12 -0.32
CA THR A 281 -5.26 4.62 -0.54
C THR A 281 -6.22 5.38 0.36
N GLU A 282 -7.47 5.52 -0.08
CA GLU A 282 -8.49 6.27 0.64
C GLU A 282 -8.98 5.48 1.86
N VAL A 283 -9.27 6.18 2.96
CA VAL A 283 -9.96 5.62 4.12
C VAL A 283 -11.44 5.56 3.82
N VAL A 284 -12.01 4.36 3.83
CA VAL A 284 -13.42 4.11 3.49
C VAL A 284 -14.28 3.85 4.73
N GLU A 285 -13.69 3.33 5.80
CA GLU A 285 -14.38 3.04 7.04
C GLU A 285 -13.57 3.55 8.24
N SER A 286 -14.26 4.08 9.24
CA SER A 286 -13.71 4.47 10.52
C SER A 286 -14.61 3.89 11.61
N ALA A 287 -14.05 3.05 12.48
CA ALA A 287 -14.79 2.46 13.59
C ALA A 287 -15.01 3.48 14.72
N GLU A 288 -15.97 3.18 15.59
CA GLU A 288 -16.17 3.94 16.82
C GLU A 288 -14.92 3.90 17.73
N PRO A 289 -14.67 4.95 18.51
CA PRO A 289 -13.54 5.01 19.42
C PRO A 289 -13.61 3.90 20.47
N ILE A 290 -12.50 3.19 20.65
CA ILE A 290 -12.30 2.20 21.70
C ILE A 290 -11.61 2.89 22.87
N TYR A 291 -12.26 2.89 24.03
CA TYR A 291 -11.72 3.48 25.25
C TYR A 291 -10.97 2.43 26.08
N VAL A 292 -9.64 2.57 26.12
CA VAL A 292 -8.74 1.69 26.86
C VAL A 292 -8.41 2.36 28.18
N SER A 293 -8.78 1.71 29.28
CA SER A 293 -8.51 2.20 30.64
C SER A 293 -7.02 2.16 30.97
N PRO A 294 -6.54 2.93 31.96
CA PRO A 294 -5.14 2.90 32.40
C PRO A 294 -4.64 1.49 32.74
N LEU A 295 -5.48 0.67 33.40
CA LEU A 295 -5.13 -0.70 33.74
C LEU A 295 -4.99 -1.57 32.48
N GLN A 296 -5.94 -1.49 31.55
CA GLN A 296 -5.89 -2.25 30.29
C GLN A 296 -4.64 -1.87 29.48
N ASN A 297 -4.33 -0.58 29.39
CA ASN A 297 -3.14 -0.09 28.70
C ASN A 297 -1.83 -0.57 29.36
N ALA A 298 -1.82 -0.83 30.68
CA ALA A 298 -0.65 -1.41 31.35
C ALA A 298 -0.53 -2.93 31.13
N VAL A 299 -1.63 -3.63 30.87
CA VAL A 299 -1.63 -5.07 30.56
C VAL A 299 -1.26 -5.31 29.09
N ASP A 300 -1.68 -4.43 28.20
CA ASP A 300 -1.43 -4.54 26.75
C ASP A 300 0.00 -4.15 26.34
N ARG A 301 0.82 -3.62 27.26
CA ARG A 301 2.22 -3.23 27.06
C ARG A 301 3.19 -4.31 27.52
#